data_AF-A0A2M9E4W1-F1
#
_entry.id   AF-A0A2M9E4W1-F1
#
_cell.length_a   1.000
_cell.length_b   1.000
_cell.length_c   1.000
_cell.angle_alpha   90.00
_cell.angle_beta   90.00
_cell.angle_gamma   90.00
#
_symmetry.space_group_name_H-M   'P 1'
#
loop_
_entity.id
_entity.type
_entity.pdbx_description
1 polymer ?
#
loop_
_entity_poly.entity_id
_entity_poly.type
_entity_poly.pdbx_seq_one_letter_code
_entity_poly.pdbx_strand_id
1 'polypeptide(L)'
;MRQSRIKQAAMCPEHQDFPPSALPERPKFTAWRAQRLADFHQRWQAVPTLDPLETWAADADFARWSAICYVEYEALYLKFCTDSEDFCRLAALTLGECLVRHLGMRWCQSSLFPSEDLLLHHPQYPTRIRNLYALVVHRWLGQGSYELPQLFDDIVLEWRYTLPYPLDVVSGLPWREAEPIYRQRWGNAPSETLHQRLYRIFHTDDEAAVRCISDAAFQLPGHPPWLQLQHSIEACEAHLDQRIENCPQDWRARADAAYATAKSMKYGNSPD
;
A
#
# COMPACT_ATOMS: atom_id res chain seq x y z
N MET A 1 15.51 22.93 -25.53
CA MET A 1 14.75 21.66 -25.49
C MET A 1 14.31 21.19 -24.09
N ARG A 2 14.55 21.94 -23.00
CA ARG A 2 14.06 21.59 -21.64
C ARG A 2 12.88 22.42 -21.13
N GLN A 3 12.44 23.44 -21.88
CA GLN A 3 11.31 24.31 -21.51
C GLN A 3 9.97 23.97 -22.21
N SER A 4 9.94 22.99 -23.12
CA SER A 4 8.71 22.61 -23.83
C SER A 4 7.89 21.51 -23.15
N ARG A 5 8.42 20.83 -22.11
CA ARG A 5 7.70 19.76 -21.41
C ARG A 5 6.84 20.24 -20.23
N ILE A 6 6.98 21.50 -19.80
CA ILE A 6 6.14 22.09 -18.75
C ILE A 6 4.83 22.67 -19.32
N LYS A 7 4.74 22.86 -20.65
CA LYS A 7 3.57 23.44 -21.32
C LYS A 7 2.60 22.44 -21.95
N GLN A 8 2.80 21.13 -21.79
CA GLN A 8 1.82 20.10 -22.22
C GLN A 8 0.84 19.67 -21.12
N ALA A 9 0.89 20.29 -19.94
CA ALA A 9 -0.15 20.15 -18.92
C ALA A 9 -1.34 21.11 -19.12
N ALA A 10 -1.37 21.86 -20.22
CA ALA A 10 -2.44 22.80 -20.55
C ALA A 10 -2.92 22.52 -21.98
N MET A 11 -3.86 21.57 -22.14
CA MET A 11 -4.84 21.56 -23.22
C MET A 11 -5.77 20.34 -23.09
N CYS A 12 -6.88 20.55 -22.36
CA CYS A 12 -8.23 20.14 -22.72
C CYS A 12 -9.19 20.97 -21.85
N PRO A 13 -9.75 22.08 -22.35
CA PRO A 13 -11.00 22.62 -21.82
C PRO A 13 -12.16 21.72 -22.30
N GLU A 14 -13.30 21.74 -21.59
CA GLU A 14 -14.52 20.93 -21.82
C GLU A 14 -14.65 19.67 -20.95
N HIS A 15 -14.76 19.91 -19.63
CA HIS A 15 -15.91 19.55 -18.79
C HIS A 15 -15.56 19.98 -17.36
N GLN A 16 -15.78 21.26 -17.07
CA GLN A 16 -15.77 21.83 -15.72
C GLN A 16 -17.07 21.54 -14.97
N ASP A 17 -17.68 20.39 -15.21
CA ASP A 17 -18.65 19.83 -14.27
C ASP A 17 -17.81 19.13 -13.21
N PHE A 18 -17.57 19.85 -12.11
CA PHE A 18 -17.16 19.24 -10.86
C PHE A 18 -17.91 17.90 -10.74
N PRO A 19 -17.26 16.75 -10.48
CA PRO A 19 -18.04 15.61 -10.07
C PRO A 19 -18.90 16.10 -8.89
N PRO A 20 -20.22 15.82 -8.92
CA PRO A 20 -21.11 16.25 -7.85
C PRO A 20 -20.46 15.90 -6.51
N SER A 21 -20.49 16.83 -5.55
CA SER A 21 -19.85 16.65 -4.25
C SER A 21 -20.24 15.27 -3.71
N ALA A 22 -19.27 14.39 -3.52
CA ALA A 22 -19.51 13.02 -3.11
C ALA A 22 -20.39 13.02 -1.85
N LEU A 23 -21.53 12.33 -1.91
CA LEU A 23 -22.45 12.27 -0.78
C LEU A 23 -21.81 11.42 0.34
N PRO A 24 -22.02 11.75 1.61
CA PRO A 24 -21.46 10.98 2.71
C PRO A 24 -21.99 9.54 2.72
N GLU A 25 -21.18 8.60 3.19
CA GLU A 25 -21.56 7.19 3.36
C GLU A 25 -22.92 7.04 4.09
N ARG A 26 -23.73 6.09 3.63
CA ARG A 26 -25.01 5.74 4.29
C ARG A 26 -24.75 5.06 5.63
N PRO A 27 -25.40 5.49 6.74
CA PRO A 27 -25.25 4.81 8.04
C PRO A 27 -25.57 3.31 8.01
N LYS A 28 -26.59 2.92 7.22
CA LYS A 28 -26.95 1.50 7.04
C LYS A 28 -25.84 0.72 6.34
N PHE A 29 -25.16 1.33 5.37
CA PHE A 29 -24.05 0.70 4.68
C PHE A 29 -22.83 0.56 5.59
N THR A 30 -22.51 1.59 6.39
CA THR A 30 -21.44 1.51 7.40
C THR A 30 -21.64 0.33 8.35
N ALA A 31 -22.85 0.18 8.90
CA ALA A 31 -23.18 -0.93 9.79
C ALA A 31 -23.08 -2.29 9.10
N TRP A 32 -23.60 -2.40 7.87
CA TRP A 32 -23.51 -3.62 7.07
C TRP A 32 -22.07 -4.00 6.72
N ARG A 33 -21.25 -3.04 6.29
CA ARG A 33 -19.83 -3.20 5.98
C ARG A 33 -19.06 -3.72 7.19
N ALA A 34 -19.24 -3.09 8.34
CA ALA A 34 -18.59 -3.51 9.60
C ALA A 34 -18.97 -4.95 9.97
N GLN A 35 -20.27 -5.29 9.88
CA GLN A 35 -20.73 -6.66 10.14
C GLN A 35 -20.14 -7.66 9.15
N ARG A 36 -20.15 -7.36 7.85
CA ARG A 36 -19.66 -8.28 6.82
C ARG A 36 -18.17 -8.58 6.97
N LEU A 37 -17.36 -7.56 7.31
CA LEU A 37 -15.93 -7.70 7.59
C LEU A 37 -15.67 -8.50 8.87
N ALA A 38 -16.47 -8.29 9.92
CA ALA A 38 -16.39 -9.07 11.16
C ALA A 38 -16.75 -10.54 10.94
N ASP A 39 -17.80 -10.82 10.17
CA ASP A 39 -18.20 -12.19 9.81
C ASP A 39 -17.10 -12.91 9.02
N PHE A 40 -16.44 -12.21 8.09
CA PHE A 40 -15.29 -12.76 7.37
C PHE A 40 -14.14 -13.11 8.31
N HIS A 41 -13.78 -12.18 9.21
CA HIS A 41 -12.73 -12.41 10.22
C HIS A 41 -13.05 -13.65 11.07
N GLN A 42 -14.28 -13.75 11.60
CA GLN A 42 -14.69 -14.88 12.42
C GLN A 42 -14.64 -16.20 11.65
N ARG A 43 -15.11 -16.22 10.40
CA ARG A 43 -15.04 -17.41 9.55
C ARG A 43 -13.60 -17.81 9.27
N TRP A 44 -12.72 -16.85 9.00
CA TRP A 44 -11.30 -17.11 8.79
C TRP A 44 -10.66 -17.78 10.02
N GLN A 45 -10.88 -17.21 11.21
CA GLN A 45 -10.38 -17.79 12.47
C GLN A 45 -10.92 -19.19 12.76
N ALA A 46 -12.10 -19.52 12.25
CA ALA A 46 -12.71 -20.84 12.43
C ALA A 46 -12.11 -21.93 11.52
N VAL A 47 -11.27 -21.58 10.53
CA VAL A 47 -10.64 -22.57 9.64
C VAL A 47 -9.25 -22.95 10.20
N PRO A 48 -9.07 -24.19 10.72
CA PRO A 48 -7.84 -24.56 11.44
C PRO A 48 -6.57 -24.59 10.58
N THR A 49 -6.71 -24.66 9.25
CA THR A 49 -5.58 -24.74 8.31
C THR A 49 -5.09 -23.36 7.86
N LEU A 50 -5.74 -22.27 8.29
CA LEU A 50 -5.36 -20.91 7.93
C LEU A 50 -4.67 -20.24 9.10
N ASP A 51 -3.64 -19.44 8.80
CA ASP A 51 -2.95 -18.66 9.81
C ASP A 51 -3.92 -17.65 10.45
N PRO A 52 -3.97 -17.52 11.79
CA PRO A 52 -4.87 -16.57 12.42
C PRO A 52 -4.55 -15.13 11.99
N LEU A 53 -5.56 -14.33 11.62
CA LEU A 53 -5.36 -12.90 11.34
C LEU A 53 -4.77 -12.12 12.53
N GLU A 54 -4.92 -12.64 13.75
CA GLU A 54 -4.29 -12.08 14.95
C GLU A 54 -2.76 -12.08 14.86
N THR A 55 -2.17 -13.04 14.16
CA THR A 55 -0.72 -13.04 13.89
C THR A 55 -0.31 -11.89 12.96
N TRP A 56 -1.27 -11.24 12.29
CA TRP A 56 -1.09 -10.09 11.40
C TRP A 56 -1.65 -8.78 12.00
N ALA A 57 -2.04 -8.76 13.28
CA ALA A 57 -2.87 -7.73 13.93
C ALA A 57 -2.29 -6.30 14.02
N ALA A 58 -1.09 -6.04 13.50
CA ALA A 58 -0.56 -4.67 13.41
C ALA A 58 -1.36 -3.80 12.43
N ASP A 59 -1.98 -4.43 11.42
CA ASP A 59 -2.82 -3.76 10.42
C ASP A 59 -3.97 -4.68 10.01
N ALA A 60 -5.09 -4.58 10.73
CA ALA A 60 -6.24 -5.44 10.50
C ALA A 60 -6.85 -5.26 9.09
N ASP A 61 -6.70 -4.09 8.46
CA ASP A 61 -7.25 -3.82 7.14
C ASP A 61 -6.39 -4.50 6.07
N PHE A 62 -5.06 -4.34 6.17
CA PHE A 62 -4.14 -5.03 5.26
C PHE A 62 -4.13 -6.56 5.46
N ALA A 63 -4.26 -7.02 6.70
CA ALA A 63 -4.39 -8.44 7.01
C ALA A 63 -5.62 -9.07 6.35
N ARG A 64 -6.79 -8.39 6.39
CA ARG A 64 -8.00 -8.85 5.70
C ARG A 64 -7.83 -8.83 4.19
N TRP A 65 -7.14 -7.84 3.63
CA TRP A 65 -6.85 -7.81 2.20
C TRP A 65 -5.96 -8.97 1.77
N SER A 66 -4.89 -9.24 2.50
CA SER A 66 -3.99 -10.38 2.25
C SER A 66 -4.72 -11.72 2.35
N ALA A 67 -5.65 -11.84 3.30
CA ALA A 67 -6.53 -13.00 3.42
C ALA A 67 -7.44 -13.17 2.21
N ILE A 68 -8.02 -12.09 1.66
CA ILE A 68 -8.83 -12.14 0.43
C ILE A 68 -8.00 -12.55 -0.78
N CYS A 69 -6.79 -12.00 -0.92
CA CYS A 69 -5.85 -12.41 -1.96
C CYS A 69 -5.52 -13.91 -1.86
N TYR A 70 -5.32 -14.42 -0.65
CA TYR A 70 -5.11 -15.85 -0.42
C TYR A 70 -6.36 -16.69 -0.76
N VAL A 71 -7.56 -16.21 -0.43
CA VAL A 71 -8.83 -16.87 -0.79
C VAL A 71 -8.99 -16.96 -2.31
N GLU A 72 -8.63 -15.91 -3.04
CA GLU A 72 -8.59 -15.94 -4.51
C GLU A 72 -7.58 -17.00 -4.99
N TYR A 73 -6.36 -16.93 -4.46
CA TYR A 73 -5.25 -17.79 -4.86
C TYR A 73 -5.58 -19.28 -4.69
N GLU A 74 -6.06 -19.66 -3.50
CA GLU A 74 -6.41 -21.05 -3.22
C GLU A 74 -7.81 -21.44 -3.74
N ALA A 75 -8.50 -20.55 -4.46
CA ALA A 75 -9.88 -20.72 -4.93
C ALA A 75 -10.87 -21.11 -3.81
N LEU A 76 -10.69 -20.55 -2.61
CA LEU A 76 -11.46 -20.88 -1.40
C LEU A 76 -12.72 -20.02 -1.21
N TYR A 77 -13.10 -19.19 -2.19
CA TYR A 77 -14.14 -18.16 -2.00
C TYR A 77 -15.48 -18.73 -1.51
N LEU A 78 -15.87 -19.94 -1.94
CA LEU A 78 -17.10 -20.61 -1.47
C LEU A 78 -17.08 -21.01 0.01
N LYS A 79 -15.92 -21.03 0.68
CA LYS A 79 -15.85 -21.21 2.14
C LYS A 79 -16.27 -19.94 2.90
N PHE A 80 -16.18 -18.78 2.26
CA PHE A 80 -16.37 -17.48 2.89
C PHE A 80 -17.56 -16.70 2.34
N CYS A 81 -17.98 -17.02 1.12
CA CYS A 81 -18.98 -16.30 0.33
C CYS A 81 -20.03 -17.25 -0.24
N THR A 82 -21.24 -16.74 -0.50
CA THR A 82 -22.32 -17.55 -1.08
C THR A 82 -22.09 -17.86 -2.56
N ASP A 83 -21.48 -16.94 -3.27
CA ASP A 83 -21.26 -16.97 -4.71
C ASP A 83 -20.11 -16.02 -5.10
N SER A 84 -19.85 -15.92 -6.39
CA SER A 84 -18.84 -15.05 -6.98
C SER A 84 -19.15 -13.56 -6.79
N GLU A 85 -20.42 -13.18 -6.73
CA GLU A 85 -20.84 -11.78 -6.56
C GLU A 85 -20.56 -11.30 -5.13
N ASP A 86 -20.88 -12.13 -4.15
CA ASP A 86 -20.56 -11.91 -2.73
C ASP A 86 -19.04 -11.87 -2.50
N PHE A 87 -18.27 -12.71 -3.21
CA PHE A 87 -16.81 -12.61 -3.17
C PHE A 87 -16.30 -11.26 -3.70
N CYS A 88 -16.78 -10.80 -4.86
CA CYS A 88 -16.42 -9.48 -5.40
C CYS A 88 -16.79 -8.33 -4.44
N ARG A 89 -17.96 -8.42 -3.78
CA ARG A 89 -18.35 -7.43 -2.77
C ARG A 89 -17.41 -7.45 -1.58
N LEU A 90 -17.08 -8.63 -1.05
CA LEU A 90 -16.16 -8.76 0.08
C LEU A 90 -14.74 -8.28 -0.25
N ALA A 91 -14.23 -8.60 -1.44
CA ALA A 91 -12.96 -8.09 -1.93
C ALA A 91 -12.96 -6.57 -2.10
N ALA A 92 -14.05 -5.99 -2.63
CA ALA A 92 -14.20 -4.54 -2.71
C ALA A 92 -14.22 -3.86 -1.33
N LEU A 93 -14.84 -4.49 -0.32
CA LEU A 93 -14.83 -3.96 1.05
C LEU A 93 -13.43 -3.98 1.66
N THR A 94 -12.71 -5.09 1.58
CA THR A 94 -11.36 -5.22 2.14
C THR A 94 -10.36 -4.30 1.46
N LEU A 95 -10.38 -4.23 0.12
CA LEU A 95 -9.62 -3.25 -0.65
C LEU A 95 -9.98 -1.82 -0.22
N GLY A 96 -11.28 -1.55 -0.05
CA GLY A 96 -11.76 -0.24 0.36
C GLY A 96 -11.27 0.22 1.72
N GLU A 97 -11.24 -0.68 2.72
CA GLU A 97 -10.63 -0.38 4.02
C GLU A 97 -9.16 -0.01 3.88
N CYS A 98 -8.39 -0.77 3.09
CA CYS A 98 -7.00 -0.43 2.81
C CYS A 98 -6.88 0.97 2.20
N LEU A 99 -7.67 1.30 1.18
CA LEU A 99 -7.59 2.61 0.51
C LEU A 99 -8.06 3.77 1.41
N VAL A 100 -9.08 3.58 2.25
CA VAL A 100 -9.48 4.58 3.27
C VAL A 100 -8.34 4.81 4.25
N ARG A 101 -7.79 3.71 4.76
CA ARG A 101 -6.79 3.71 5.81
C ARG A 101 -5.45 4.29 5.37
N HIS A 102 -5.07 4.03 4.12
CA HIS A 102 -3.73 4.28 3.59
C HIS A 102 -3.67 5.40 2.55
N LEU A 103 -4.76 5.70 1.84
CA LEU A 103 -4.83 6.83 0.91
C LEU A 103 -5.71 7.96 1.44
N GLY A 104 -6.27 7.85 2.64
CA GLY A 104 -7.15 8.88 3.20
C GLY A 104 -8.43 9.08 2.39
N MET A 105 -8.81 8.08 1.59
CA MET A 105 -10.09 8.08 0.88
C MET A 105 -11.24 7.96 1.88
N ARG A 106 -12.46 8.24 1.41
CA ARG A 106 -13.66 8.16 2.21
C ARG A 106 -14.73 7.41 1.44
N TRP A 107 -15.42 6.52 2.13
CA TRP A 107 -16.66 5.94 1.64
C TRP A 107 -17.68 7.04 1.35
N CYS A 108 -18.30 6.94 0.19
CA CYS A 108 -19.25 7.93 -0.29
C CYS A 108 -20.35 7.25 -1.10
N GLN A 109 -21.31 8.05 -1.56
CA GLN A 109 -22.38 7.58 -2.45
C GLN A 109 -22.37 8.33 -3.77
N SER A 110 -22.88 7.66 -4.80
CA SER A 110 -23.16 8.28 -6.09
C SER A 110 -24.40 9.14 -5.96
N SER A 111 -24.30 10.39 -6.39
CA SER A 111 -25.46 11.27 -6.53
C SER A 111 -26.38 10.86 -7.68
N LEU A 112 -25.86 10.08 -8.64
CA LEU A 112 -26.60 9.59 -9.80
C LEU A 112 -27.24 8.22 -9.54
N PHE A 113 -26.59 7.39 -8.74
CA PHE A 113 -27.03 6.05 -8.38
C PHE A 113 -27.00 5.87 -6.86
N PRO A 114 -28.02 6.33 -6.12
CA PRO A 114 -28.01 6.32 -4.64
C PRO A 114 -27.92 4.94 -3.99
N SER A 115 -28.13 3.87 -4.76
CA SER A 115 -27.94 2.48 -4.35
C SER A 115 -26.49 1.99 -4.45
N GLU A 116 -25.59 2.73 -5.10
CA GLU A 116 -24.17 2.40 -5.18
C GLU A 116 -23.43 2.83 -3.90
N ASP A 117 -23.14 1.86 -3.04
CA ASP A 117 -22.41 2.11 -1.79
C ASP A 117 -20.91 1.79 -1.86
N LEU A 118 -20.46 1.04 -2.88
CA LEU A 118 -19.07 0.59 -3.02
C LEU A 118 -18.19 1.64 -3.72
N LEU A 119 -18.30 2.89 -3.27
CA LEU A 119 -17.62 4.04 -3.83
C LEU A 119 -16.66 4.69 -2.83
N LEU A 120 -15.46 5.03 -3.31
CA LEU A 120 -14.49 5.81 -2.57
C LEU A 120 -14.18 7.13 -3.24
N HIS A 121 -14.01 8.18 -2.44
CA HIS A 121 -13.64 9.52 -2.87
C HIS A 121 -12.45 10.05 -2.06
N HIS A 122 -11.51 10.72 -2.73
CA HIS A 122 -10.39 11.37 -2.05
C HIS A 122 -10.68 12.87 -1.82
N PRO A 123 -10.63 13.37 -0.57
CA PRO A 123 -11.04 14.75 -0.24
C PRO A 123 -10.20 15.84 -0.92
N GLN A 124 -8.91 15.57 -1.19
CA GLN A 124 -8.02 16.52 -1.87
C GLN A 124 -8.00 16.37 -3.40
N TYR A 125 -8.58 15.28 -3.93
CA TYR A 125 -8.60 15.01 -5.38
C TYR A 125 -10.02 14.59 -5.79
N PRO A 126 -10.97 15.54 -5.87
CA PRO A 126 -12.40 15.22 -5.96
C PRO A 126 -12.81 14.48 -7.23
N THR A 127 -12.02 14.60 -8.30
CA THR A 127 -12.19 13.88 -9.57
C THR A 127 -11.88 12.38 -9.47
N ARG A 128 -11.34 11.91 -8.34
CA ARG A 128 -10.97 10.50 -8.13
C ARG A 128 -12.02 9.76 -7.30
N ILE A 129 -13.22 9.61 -7.88
CA ILE A 129 -14.23 8.68 -7.36
C ILE A 129 -13.96 7.30 -7.95
N ARG A 130 -13.90 6.26 -7.11
CA ARG A 130 -13.66 4.87 -7.54
C ARG A 130 -14.85 3.99 -7.24
N ASN A 131 -15.34 3.27 -8.25
CA ASN A 131 -16.25 2.15 -8.06
C ASN A 131 -15.45 0.88 -7.81
N LEU A 132 -15.30 0.52 -6.54
CA LEU A 132 -14.45 -0.60 -6.13
C LEU A 132 -14.98 -1.94 -6.61
N TYR A 133 -16.30 -2.10 -6.63
CA TYR A 133 -16.92 -3.32 -7.14
C TYR A 133 -16.57 -3.54 -8.61
N ALA A 134 -16.72 -2.51 -9.44
CA ALA A 134 -16.37 -2.59 -10.86
C ALA A 134 -14.88 -2.88 -11.07
N LEU A 135 -13.99 -2.28 -10.28
CA LEU A 135 -12.54 -2.52 -10.36
C LEU A 135 -12.20 -3.98 -10.02
N VAL A 136 -12.76 -4.51 -8.93
CA VAL A 136 -12.56 -5.90 -8.49
C VAL A 136 -13.11 -6.88 -9.52
N VAL A 137 -14.35 -6.67 -9.97
CA VAL A 137 -14.99 -7.54 -10.98
C VAL A 137 -14.18 -7.55 -12.27
N HIS A 138 -13.77 -6.37 -12.76
CA HIS A 138 -12.97 -6.27 -13.97
C HIS A 138 -11.63 -6.99 -13.83
N ARG A 139 -10.96 -6.83 -12.68
CA ARG A 139 -9.68 -7.52 -12.42
C ARG A 139 -9.86 -9.03 -12.36
N TRP A 140 -10.77 -9.49 -11.52
CA TRP A 140 -10.96 -10.91 -11.21
C TRP A 140 -11.53 -11.71 -12.40
N LEU A 141 -12.42 -11.11 -13.20
CA LEU A 141 -13.00 -11.79 -14.37
C LEU A 141 -12.21 -11.57 -15.66
N GLY A 142 -11.43 -10.49 -15.76
CA GLY A 142 -10.84 -10.02 -17.03
C GLY A 142 -9.43 -10.54 -17.34
N GLN A 143 -8.64 -10.92 -16.34
CA GLN A 143 -7.20 -11.21 -16.50
C GLN A 143 -6.81 -12.66 -16.13
N GLY A 144 -7.75 -13.48 -15.64
CA GLY A 144 -7.47 -14.80 -15.07
C GLY A 144 -7.40 -14.76 -13.53
N SER A 145 -7.27 -15.92 -12.90
CA SER A 145 -7.09 -16.02 -11.44
C SER A 145 -5.75 -15.40 -11.01
N TYR A 146 -5.66 -14.93 -9.76
CA TYR A 146 -4.44 -14.44 -9.08
C TYR A 146 -4.09 -12.96 -9.31
N GLU A 147 -5.11 -12.11 -9.51
CA GLU A 147 -4.91 -10.74 -10.00
C GLU A 147 -5.39 -9.68 -8.99
N LEU A 148 -6.08 -10.07 -7.91
CA LEU A 148 -6.43 -9.11 -6.86
C LEU A 148 -5.20 -8.50 -6.17
N PRO A 149 -4.12 -9.22 -5.84
CA PRO A 149 -2.92 -8.60 -5.28
C PRO A 149 -2.43 -7.41 -6.11
N GLN A 150 -2.28 -7.59 -7.43
CA GLN A 150 -1.83 -6.54 -8.34
C GLN A 150 -2.79 -5.35 -8.42
N LEU A 151 -4.09 -5.53 -8.19
CA LEU A 151 -5.04 -4.42 -8.21
C LEU A 151 -4.71 -3.36 -7.16
N PHE A 152 -4.31 -3.78 -5.96
CA PHE A 152 -3.89 -2.83 -4.93
C PHE A 152 -2.65 -2.08 -5.38
N ASP A 153 -1.63 -2.79 -5.85
CA ASP A 153 -0.36 -2.22 -6.28
C ASP A 153 -0.53 -1.23 -7.44
N ASP A 154 -1.36 -1.57 -8.43
CA ASP A 154 -1.69 -0.70 -9.56
C ASP A 154 -2.36 0.60 -9.09
N ILE A 155 -3.27 0.51 -8.12
CA ILE A 155 -3.87 1.70 -7.51
C ILE A 155 -2.78 2.49 -6.79
N VAL A 156 -1.99 1.88 -5.92
CA VAL A 156 -0.90 2.57 -5.19
C VAL A 156 0.07 3.26 -6.15
N LEU A 157 0.41 2.63 -7.27
CA LEU A 157 1.30 3.19 -8.28
C LEU A 157 0.72 4.46 -8.94
N GLU A 158 -0.59 4.49 -9.20
CA GLU A 158 -1.30 5.69 -9.67
C GLU A 158 -1.19 6.85 -8.65
N TRP A 159 -1.09 6.52 -7.36
CA TRP A 159 -0.95 7.49 -6.28
C TRP A 159 0.51 7.89 -5.99
N ARG A 160 1.49 7.02 -6.29
CA ARG A 160 2.92 7.23 -5.96
C ARG A 160 3.44 8.61 -6.36
N TYR A 161 3.10 9.09 -7.55
CA TYR A 161 3.58 10.37 -8.09
C TYR A 161 2.77 11.59 -7.64
N THR A 162 1.62 11.37 -7.01
CA THR A 162 0.82 12.44 -6.40
C THR A 162 1.16 12.68 -4.94
N LEU A 163 1.87 11.74 -4.31
CA LEU A 163 2.30 11.82 -2.92
C LEU A 163 3.66 12.53 -2.82
N PRO A 164 3.85 13.45 -1.86
CA PRO A 164 4.99 14.38 -1.87
C PRO A 164 6.38 13.73 -1.70
N TYR A 165 6.49 12.53 -1.10
CA TYR A 165 7.79 11.84 -0.84
C TYR A 165 7.71 10.30 -0.80
N PRO A 166 7.89 9.57 -1.91
CA PRO A 166 7.79 8.10 -1.89
C PRO A 166 8.82 7.46 -0.92
N LEU A 167 8.52 6.26 -0.40
CA LEU A 167 9.27 5.63 0.70
C LEU A 167 10.76 5.43 0.35
N ASP A 168 11.05 5.10 -0.90
CA ASP A 168 12.40 4.99 -1.48
C ASP A 168 13.22 6.27 -1.27
N VAL A 169 12.62 7.44 -1.50
CA VAL A 169 13.27 8.75 -1.31
C VAL A 169 13.57 8.99 0.17
N VAL A 170 12.64 8.65 1.07
CA VAL A 170 12.84 8.85 2.52
C VAL A 170 13.87 7.86 3.08
N SER A 171 13.84 6.62 2.59
CA SER A 171 14.71 5.53 3.04
C SER A 171 16.17 5.72 2.59
N GLY A 172 16.43 6.54 1.56
CA GLY A 172 17.77 6.95 1.15
C GLY A 172 18.37 8.10 1.95
N LEU A 173 17.64 8.70 2.90
CA LEU A 173 18.13 9.79 3.74
C LEU A 173 18.78 9.27 5.03
N PRO A 174 19.72 9.99 5.65
CA PRO A 174 20.17 9.68 7.01
C PRO A 174 19.03 9.79 8.02
N TRP A 175 19.12 9.04 9.13
CA TRP A 175 18.02 8.94 10.11
C TRP A 175 17.52 10.29 10.63
N ARG A 176 18.43 11.23 10.92
CA ARG A 176 18.10 12.59 11.40
C ARG A 176 17.17 13.36 10.44
N GLU A 177 17.28 13.11 9.14
CA GLU A 177 16.43 13.71 8.10
C GLU A 177 15.18 12.89 7.85
N ALA A 178 15.30 11.55 7.89
CA ALA A 178 14.21 10.65 7.59
C ALA A 178 13.14 10.64 8.70
N GLU A 179 13.53 10.67 9.98
CA GLU A 179 12.62 10.61 11.13
C GLU A 179 11.50 11.67 11.11
N PRO A 180 11.77 12.99 10.92
CA PRO A 180 10.70 13.98 10.88
C PRO A 180 9.77 13.76 9.67
N ILE A 181 10.30 13.32 8.52
CA ILE A 181 9.49 13.01 7.33
C ILE A 181 8.59 11.81 7.59
N TYR A 182 9.11 10.77 8.27
CA TYR A 182 8.33 9.61 8.69
C TYR A 182 7.13 10.05 9.54
N ARG A 183 7.40 10.78 10.63
CA ARG A 183 6.32 11.25 11.52
C ARG A 183 5.32 12.16 10.81
N GLN A 184 5.79 13.04 9.94
CA GLN A 184 4.91 13.95 9.20
C GLN A 184 3.95 13.22 8.25
N ARG A 185 4.42 12.18 7.56
CA ARG A 185 3.63 11.48 6.54
C ARG A 185 2.85 10.28 7.08
N TRP A 186 3.40 9.60 8.08
CA TRP A 186 2.87 8.34 8.59
C TRP A 186 2.37 8.42 10.04
N GLY A 187 2.49 9.59 10.69
CA GLY A 187 2.06 9.82 12.07
C GLY A 187 2.96 9.18 13.14
N ASN A 188 3.83 8.25 12.73
CA ASN A 188 4.88 7.64 13.55
C ASN A 188 6.15 7.43 12.70
N ALA A 189 7.23 6.99 13.35
CA ALA A 189 8.46 6.61 12.67
C ALA A 189 8.85 5.17 13.06
N PRO A 190 9.49 4.42 12.15
CA PRO A 190 10.07 3.13 12.49
C PRO A 190 11.24 3.31 13.47
N SER A 191 11.83 2.22 13.96
CA SER A 191 13.09 2.33 14.71
C SER A 191 14.24 2.77 13.80
N GLU A 192 15.26 3.45 14.35
CA GLU A 192 16.48 3.79 13.60
C GLU A 192 17.12 2.54 12.98
N THR A 193 17.09 1.41 13.70
CA THR A 193 17.57 0.11 13.23
C THR A 193 16.80 -0.37 11.99
N LEU A 194 15.47 -0.27 11.98
CA LEU A 194 14.66 -0.67 10.82
C LEU A 194 14.94 0.24 9.62
N HIS A 195 15.08 1.55 9.86
CA HIS A 195 15.45 2.50 8.81
C HIS A 195 16.85 2.23 8.22
N GLN A 196 17.84 1.88 9.05
CA GLN A 196 19.16 1.49 8.55
C GLN A 196 19.08 0.24 7.66
N ARG A 197 18.25 -0.75 8.01
CA ARG A 197 18.02 -1.94 7.15
C ARG A 197 17.40 -1.56 5.81
N LEU A 198 16.39 -0.69 5.82
CA LEU A 198 15.80 -0.14 4.58
C LEU A 198 16.85 0.55 3.73
N TYR A 199 17.63 1.45 4.33
CA TYR A 199 18.72 2.15 3.64
C TYR A 199 19.64 1.14 2.95
N ARG A 200 20.04 0.05 3.64
CA ARG A 200 20.90 -0.96 3.04
C ARG A 200 20.28 -1.63 1.82
N ILE A 201 19.02 -2.04 1.90
CA ILE A 201 18.33 -2.68 0.76
C ILE A 201 18.31 -1.75 -0.45
N PHE A 202 17.96 -0.47 -0.26
CA PHE A 202 17.96 0.52 -1.34
C PHE A 202 19.34 0.85 -1.91
N HIS A 203 20.44 0.45 -1.24
CA HIS A 203 21.82 0.64 -1.69
C HIS A 203 22.50 -0.65 -2.21
N THR A 204 21.76 -1.76 -2.33
CA THR A 204 22.33 -3.04 -2.81
C THR A 204 22.50 -3.15 -4.32
N ASP A 205 22.02 -2.17 -5.09
CA ASP A 205 21.89 -2.23 -6.57
C ASP A 205 21.05 -3.44 -7.08
N ASP A 206 20.36 -4.16 -6.19
CA ASP A 206 19.51 -5.30 -6.55
C ASP A 206 18.07 -4.83 -6.82
N GLU A 207 17.72 -4.78 -8.10
CA GLU A 207 16.39 -4.34 -8.53
C GLU A 207 15.27 -5.23 -7.99
N ALA A 208 15.49 -6.54 -7.80
CA ALA A 208 14.47 -7.44 -7.27
C ALA A 208 14.24 -7.20 -5.78
N ALA A 209 15.30 -6.97 -5.00
CA ALA A 209 15.19 -6.61 -3.59
C ALA A 209 14.53 -5.23 -3.41
N VAL A 210 14.90 -4.25 -4.24
CA VAL A 210 14.30 -2.91 -4.23
C VAL A 210 12.83 -2.97 -4.64
N ARG A 211 12.47 -3.75 -5.66
CA ARG A 211 11.07 -3.97 -6.06
C ARG A 211 10.28 -4.64 -4.95
N CYS A 212 10.77 -5.68 -4.30
CA CYS A 212 10.06 -6.33 -3.19
C CYS A 212 9.69 -5.37 -2.04
N ILE A 213 10.58 -4.43 -1.69
CA ILE A 213 10.30 -3.39 -0.69
C ILE A 213 9.41 -2.26 -1.25
N SER A 214 9.57 -1.93 -2.53
CA SER A 214 8.84 -0.85 -3.19
C SER A 214 7.42 -1.23 -3.62
N ASP A 215 7.17 -2.50 -3.92
CA ASP A 215 5.88 -3.03 -4.35
C ASP A 215 4.92 -3.13 -3.17
N ALA A 216 5.46 -3.22 -1.94
CA ALA A 216 4.63 -3.35 -0.76
C ALA A 216 3.99 -2.03 -0.31
N ALA A 217 2.84 -2.16 0.35
CA ALA A 217 1.94 -1.14 0.92
C ALA A 217 2.58 -0.02 1.77
N PHE A 218 3.90 -0.05 1.97
CA PHE A 218 4.68 0.90 2.75
C PHE A 218 4.84 2.27 2.07
N GLN A 219 4.40 2.42 0.83
CA GLN A 219 4.38 3.71 0.13
C GLN A 219 3.23 4.62 0.56
N LEU A 220 2.31 4.16 1.41
CA LEU A 220 1.05 4.86 1.65
C LEU A 220 1.05 5.71 2.94
N PRO A 221 0.52 6.94 2.94
CA PRO A 221 0.38 7.77 4.15
C PRO A 221 -0.56 7.14 5.22
N GLY A 222 -0.40 7.51 6.49
CA GLY A 222 -1.15 6.93 7.63
C GLY A 222 -0.32 5.92 8.45
N HIS A 223 -0.89 5.12 9.39
CA HIS A 223 -0.06 4.13 10.11
C HIS A 223 0.42 3.06 9.11
N PRO A 224 1.73 2.99 8.84
CA PRO A 224 2.30 2.04 7.90
C PRO A 224 2.54 0.71 8.62
N PRO A 225 2.43 -0.42 7.92
CA PRO A 225 2.56 -1.74 8.54
C PRO A 225 4.03 -2.08 8.84
N TRP A 226 4.72 -1.32 9.70
CA TRP A 226 6.16 -1.47 9.98
C TRP A 226 6.59 -2.91 10.32
N LEU A 227 5.73 -3.69 10.98
CA LEU A 227 6.01 -5.09 11.29
C LEU A 227 6.02 -5.96 10.03
N GLN A 228 5.06 -5.76 9.12
CA GLN A 228 5.07 -6.43 7.84
C GLN A 228 6.30 -6.01 7.01
N LEU A 229 6.69 -4.73 7.09
CA LEU A 229 7.89 -4.25 6.42
C LEU A 229 9.13 -4.95 6.95
N GLN A 230 9.18 -5.16 8.27
CA GLN A 230 10.25 -5.92 8.89
C GLN A 230 10.32 -7.35 8.34
N HIS A 231 9.20 -8.06 8.21
CA HIS A 231 9.19 -9.41 7.61
C HIS A 231 9.63 -9.39 6.14
N SER A 232 9.18 -8.40 5.34
CA SER A 232 9.63 -8.24 3.95
C SER A 232 11.13 -7.98 3.87
N ILE A 233 11.66 -7.11 4.73
CA ILE A 233 13.11 -6.84 4.85
C ILE A 233 13.85 -8.14 5.20
N GLU A 234 13.37 -8.90 6.18
CA GLU A 234 14.00 -10.17 6.59
C GLU A 234 14.07 -11.17 5.42
N ALA A 235 12.99 -11.29 4.64
CA ALA A 235 12.98 -12.12 3.43
C ALA A 235 13.96 -11.61 2.36
N CYS A 236 14.01 -10.29 2.12
CA CYS A 236 14.96 -9.69 1.18
C CYS A 236 16.42 -9.90 1.61
N GLU A 237 16.74 -9.69 2.88
CA GLU A 237 18.10 -9.88 3.40
C GLU A 237 18.52 -11.35 3.27
N ALA A 238 17.63 -12.30 3.58
CA ALA A 238 17.89 -13.72 3.39
C ALA A 238 18.14 -14.08 1.91
N HIS A 239 17.37 -13.48 0.98
CA HIS A 239 17.59 -13.66 -0.45
C HIS A 239 18.93 -13.11 -0.91
N LEU A 240 19.30 -11.91 -0.46
CA LEU A 240 20.58 -11.27 -0.77
C LEU A 240 21.76 -12.10 -0.22
N ASP A 241 21.63 -12.67 0.98
CA ASP A 241 22.64 -13.55 1.58
C ASP A 241 22.85 -14.82 0.78
N GLN A 242 21.78 -15.46 0.29
CA GLN A 242 21.89 -16.63 -0.59
C GLN A 242 22.61 -16.30 -1.91
N ARG A 243 22.53 -15.05 -2.39
CA ARG A 243 23.26 -14.62 -3.60
C ARG A 243 24.75 -14.39 -3.33
N ILE A 244 25.15 -14.02 -2.10
CA ILE A 244 26.57 -13.83 -1.72
C ILE A 244 27.36 -15.14 -1.89
N GLU A 245 26.74 -16.30 -1.67
CA GLU A 245 27.37 -17.60 -1.93
C GLU A 245 27.85 -17.76 -3.39
N ASN A 246 27.32 -16.95 -4.32
CA ASN A 246 27.68 -16.94 -5.75
C ASN A 246 28.55 -15.73 -6.18
N CYS A 247 28.71 -14.70 -5.34
CA CYS A 247 29.58 -13.53 -5.62
C CYS A 247 29.98 -12.85 -4.29
N PRO A 248 31.28 -12.81 -3.92
CA PRO A 248 31.73 -12.52 -2.56
C PRO A 248 31.82 -11.01 -2.23
N GLN A 249 30.84 -10.22 -2.65
CA GLN A 249 30.74 -8.83 -2.21
C GLN A 249 29.80 -8.73 -1.01
N ASP A 250 30.35 -8.39 0.15
CA ASP A 250 29.57 -8.11 1.36
C ASP A 250 28.75 -6.82 1.17
N TRP A 251 27.49 -7.01 0.74
CA TRP A 251 26.56 -5.92 0.46
C TRP A 251 26.22 -5.11 1.71
N ARG A 252 26.27 -5.73 2.91
CA ARG A 252 26.03 -5.04 4.19
C ARG A 252 27.14 -4.05 4.47
N ALA A 253 28.40 -4.47 4.36
CA ALA A 253 29.55 -3.62 4.61
C ALA A 253 29.59 -2.41 3.67
N ARG A 254 29.27 -2.60 2.38
CA ARG A 254 29.18 -1.50 1.40
C ARG A 254 28.10 -0.49 1.77
N ALA A 255 26.90 -0.98 2.12
CA ALA A 255 25.79 -0.13 2.50
C ALA A 255 26.03 0.63 3.81
N ASP A 256 26.67 -0.02 4.80
CA ASP A 256 27.05 0.63 6.07
C ASP A 256 28.07 1.75 5.87
N ALA A 257 29.05 1.53 4.99
CA ALA A 257 30.03 2.56 4.62
C ALA A 257 29.35 3.76 3.93
N ALA A 258 28.38 3.51 3.05
CA ALA A 258 27.59 4.55 2.39
C ALA A 258 26.77 5.35 3.42
N TYR A 259 26.10 4.67 4.35
CA TYR A 259 25.31 5.30 5.41
C TYR A 259 26.15 6.18 6.32
N ALA A 260 27.31 5.68 6.77
CA ALA A 260 28.25 6.44 7.59
C ALA A 260 28.76 7.70 6.87
N THR A 261 29.05 7.57 5.56
CA THR A 261 29.48 8.69 4.73
C THR A 261 28.38 9.74 4.59
N ALA A 262 27.14 9.33 4.33
CA ALA A 262 25.99 10.25 4.22
C ALA A 262 25.72 11.00 5.53
N LYS A 263 25.86 10.32 6.68
CA LYS A 263 25.74 10.93 8.02
C LYS A 263 26.88 11.92 8.29
N SER A 264 28.11 11.60 7.88
CA SER A 264 29.29 12.47 8.07
C SER A 264 29.26 13.70 7.16
N MET A 265 28.94 13.57 5.87
CA MET A 265 28.95 14.70 4.94
C MET A 265 27.89 15.76 5.26
N LYS A 266 26.75 15.37 5.83
CA LYS A 266 25.66 16.29 6.16
C LYS A 266 25.71 16.85 7.58
N TYR A 267 26.32 16.12 8.52
CA TYR A 267 26.35 16.50 9.94
C TYR A 267 27.76 16.55 10.53
N GLY A 268 28.78 16.47 9.69
CA GLY A 268 30.18 16.60 10.07
C GLY A 268 30.45 18.00 10.59
N ASN A 269 30.97 18.06 11.81
CA ASN A 269 31.38 19.27 12.50
C ASN A 269 32.28 20.13 11.60
N SER A 270 31.97 21.43 11.50
CA SER A 270 33.01 22.45 11.32
C SER A 270 34.04 22.21 12.43
N PRO A 271 35.33 21.96 12.11
CA PRO A 271 36.34 22.15 13.12
C PRO A 271 36.41 23.65 13.41
N ASP A 272 36.17 24.02 14.67
CA ASP A 272 36.67 25.27 15.25
C ASP A 272 38.21 25.35 15.06
#